data_AF-A0A6S6RWR2-F1
#
_entry.id   AF-A0A6S6RWR2-F1
#
_cell.length_a   1.000
_cell.length_b   1.000
_cell.length_c   1.000
_cell.angle_alpha   90.00
_cell.angle_beta   90.00
_cell.angle_gamma   90.00
#
_symmetry.space_group_name_H-M   'P 1'
#
loop_
_entity.id
_entity.type
_entity.pdbx_description
1 polymer ?
#
loop_
_entity_poly.entity_id
_entity_poly.type
_entity_poly.pdbx_seq_one_letter_code
_entity_poly.pdbx_strand_id
1 'polypeptide(L)'
;MRITLDLVKSGQAKACIRAGNTGVLMGLAKLILKTINGIERPALTTILPNQEHGKTVVLDLGANVNCNSQMLVQFAVMGAVMAEEVSNISNPRVALLNISEEENKGLDNIREAASI
;
A
#
# COMPACT_ATOMS: atom_id res chain seq x y z
N MET A 1 -3.91 -22.10 3.03
CA MET A 1 -4.03 -20.66 2.68
C MET A 1 -5.47 -20.23 2.53
N ARG A 2 -6.28 -20.88 1.67
CA ARG A 2 -7.72 -20.59 1.55
C ARG A 2 -8.48 -20.67 2.88
N ILE A 3 -8.33 -21.77 3.63
CA ILE A 3 -8.96 -21.95 4.96
C ILE A 3 -8.69 -20.75 5.87
N THR A 4 -7.44 -20.28 5.92
CA THR A 4 -7.05 -19.13 6.76
C THR A 4 -7.78 -17.85 6.35
N LEU A 5 -7.92 -17.60 5.04
CA LEU A 5 -8.67 -16.45 4.52
C LEU A 5 -10.18 -16.59 4.77
N ASP A 6 -10.74 -17.80 4.69
CA ASP A 6 -12.15 -18.06 4.99
C ASP A 6 -12.47 -17.87 6.49
N LEU A 7 -11.52 -18.20 7.38
CA LEU A 7 -11.63 -17.90 8.82
C LEU A 7 -11.64 -16.40 9.10
N VAL A 8 -10.80 -15.62 8.40
CA VAL A 8 -10.82 -14.15 8.47
C VAL A 8 -12.15 -13.60 7.94
N LYS A 9 -12.60 -14.10 6.78
CA LYS A 9 -13.87 -13.69 6.15
C LYS A 9 -15.08 -13.95 7.05
N SER A 10 -15.12 -15.10 7.72
CA SER A 10 -16.21 -15.49 8.62
C SER A 10 -16.10 -14.87 10.02
N GLY A 11 -15.06 -14.06 10.29
CA GLY A 11 -14.84 -13.40 11.57
C GLY A 11 -14.32 -14.31 12.69
N GLN A 12 -14.05 -15.59 12.39
CA GLN A 12 -13.43 -16.55 13.32
C GLN A 12 -11.95 -16.22 13.59
N ALA A 13 -11.31 -15.48 12.67
CA ALA A 13 -10.00 -14.88 12.86
C ALA A 13 -10.05 -13.38 12.52
N LYS A 14 -9.17 -12.58 13.11
CA LYS A 14 -9.07 -11.13 12.83
C LYS A 14 -8.05 -10.78 11.74
N ALA A 15 -7.02 -11.62 11.57
CA ALA A 15 -5.97 -11.45 10.58
C ALA A 15 -5.31 -12.79 10.27
N CYS A 16 -4.45 -12.82 9.24
CA CYS A 16 -3.63 -13.97 8.91
C CYS A 16 -2.20 -13.57 8.55
N ILE A 17 -1.23 -14.42 8.90
CA ILE A 17 0.19 -14.24 8.57
C ILE A 17 0.63 -15.46 7.76
N ARG A 18 1.53 -15.24 6.79
CA ARG A 18 2.12 -16.32 6.02
C ARG A 18 3.54 -15.97 5.57
N ALA A 19 4.43 -16.96 5.59
CA ALA A 19 5.78 -16.88 5.01
C ALA A 19 5.88 -17.73 3.72
N GLY A 20 5.90 -17.09 2.54
CA GLY A 20 6.13 -17.74 1.24
C GLY A 20 5.46 -16.98 0.08
N ASN A 21 5.27 -17.60 -1.10
CA ASN A 21 4.66 -17.03 -2.33
C ASN A 21 3.60 -15.92 -2.15
N THR A 22 4.04 -14.66 -2.17
CA THR A 22 3.23 -13.46 -2.01
C THR A 22 2.05 -13.39 -2.99
N GLY A 23 2.28 -13.76 -4.26
CA GLY A 23 1.26 -13.70 -5.32
C GLY A 23 0.04 -14.57 -5.04
N VAL A 24 0.23 -15.80 -4.53
CA VAL A 24 -0.90 -16.69 -4.17
C VAL A 24 -1.72 -16.08 -3.03
N LEU A 25 -1.07 -15.48 -2.03
CA LEU A 25 -1.78 -14.84 -0.92
C LEU A 25 -2.59 -13.63 -1.42
N MET A 26 -1.96 -12.76 -2.22
CA MET A 26 -2.62 -11.57 -2.75
C MET A 26 -3.81 -11.91 -3.66
N GLY A 27 -3.63 -12.87 -4.57
CA GLY A 27 -4.69 -13.30 -5.48
C GLY A 27 -5.90 -13.87 -4.74
N LEU A 28 -5.65 -14.78 -3.78
CA LEU A 28 -6.72 -15.36 -2.97
C LEU A 28 -7.36 -14.34 -2.04
N ALA A 29 -6.59 -13.46 -1.40
CA ALA A 29 -7.12 -12.43 -0.50
C ALA A 29 -8.03 -11.46 -1.25
N LYS A 30 -7.63 -11.00 -2.44
CA LYS A 30 -8.46 -10.14 -3.29
C LYS A 30 -9.77 -10.82 -3.68
N LEU A 31 -9.76 -12.11 -3.98
CA LEU A 31 -10.96 -12.86 -4.34
C LEU A 31 -11.90 -13.11 -3.14
N ILE A 32 -11.32 -13.47 -1.99
CA ILE A 32 -12.08 -13.95 -0.81
C ILE A 32 -12.51 -12.79 0.09
N LEU A 33 -11.55 -11.94 0.48
CA LEU A 33 -11.74 -10.83 1.42
C LEU A 33 -12.17 -9.53 0.73
N LYS A 34 -11.78 -9.35 -0.55
CA LYS A 34 -11.98 -8.12 -1.33
C LYS A 34 -11.22 -6.92 -0.74
N THR A 35 -11.18 -5.83 -1.49
CA THR A 35 -10.63 -4.56 -1.02
C THR A 35 -11.66 -3.79 -0.18
N ILE A 36 -11.18 -2.82 0.59
CA ILE A 36 -12.02 -1.83 1.27
C ILE A 36 -12.76 -1.03 0.18
N ASN A 37 -14.01 -0.62 0.46
CA ASN A 37 -14.79 0.22 -0.45
C ASN A 37 -14.01 1.48 -0.83
N GLY A 38 -13.94 1.77 -2.13
CA GLY A 38 -13.18 2.91 -2.66
C GLY A 38 -11.71 2.60 -3.00
N ILE A 39 -11.17 1.45 -2.53
CA ILE A 39 -9.82 1.00 -2.92
C ILE A 39 -9.92 0.06 -4.11
N GLU A 40 -9.30 0.46 -5.23
CA GLU A 40 -9.37 -0.28 -6.49
C GLU A 40 -8.51 -1.55 -6.44
N ARG A 41 -7.25 -1.40 -6.04
CA ARG A 41 -6.29 -2.51 -5.92
C ARG A 41 -5.54 -2.43 -4.58
N PRO A 42 -5.25 -3.58 -3.95
CA PRO A 42 -4.38 -3.58 -2.77
C PRO A 42 -2.95 -3.22 -3.17
N ALA A 43 -2.17 -2.73 -2.20
CA ALA A 43 -0.73 -2.50 -2.33
C ALA A 43 0.04 -3.34 -1.32
N LEU A 44 1.24 -3.78 -1.69
CA LEU A 44 2.22 -4.30 -0.74
C LEU A 44 2.91 -3.12 -0.06
N THR A 45 3.01 -3.20 1.25
CA THR A 45 3.63 -2.16 2.07
C THR A 45 4.70 -2.73 2.98
N THR A 46 5.71 -1.92 3.25
CA THR A 46 6.69 -2.16 4.32
C THR A 46 7.04 -0.85 5.01
N ILE A 47 7.60 -0.96 6.20
CA ILE A 47 8.19 0.17 6.94
C ILE A 47 9.70 0.04 6.79
N LEU A 48 10.33 1.04 6.17
CA LEU A 48 11.78 1.14 6.06
C LEU A 48 12.33 2.04 7.17
N PRO A 49 13.43 1.65 7.84
CA PRO A 49 14.17 2.58 8.70
C PRO A 49 14.93 3.59 7.83
N ASN A 50 15.26 4.75 8.40
CA ASN A 50 16.16 5.71 7.78
C ASN A 50 17.36 6.03 8.68
N GLN A 51 18.34 6.75 8.14
CA GLN A 51 19.60 7.08 8.82
C GLN A 51 19.41 7.98 10.05
N GLU A 52 18.30 8.70 10.12
CA GLU A 52 17.93 9.57 11.23
C GLU A 52 17.09 8.84 12.30
N HIS A 53 17.12 7.50 12.30
CA HIS A 53 16.29 6.64 13.16
C HIS A 53 14.77 6.83 12.99
N GLY A 54 14.35 7.51 11.93
CA GLY A 54 12.96 7.61 11.51
C GLY A 54 12.49 6.38 10.74
N LYS A 55 11.21 6.40 10.40
CA LYS A 55 10.52 5.34 9.67
C LYS A 55 9.83 5.94 8.44
N THR A 56 9.83 5.20 7.34
CA THR A 56 9.13 5.55 6.12
C THR A 56 8.25 4.38 5.70
N VAL A 57 6.96 4.63 5.54
CA VAL A 57 6.04 3.63 4.96
C VAL A 57 6.13 3.74 3.44
N VAL A 58 6.37 2.61 2.76
CA VAL A 58 6.50 2.57 1.30
C VAL A 58 5.42 1.68 0.70
N LEU A 59 4.75 2.19 -0.33
CA LEU A 59 3.76 1.50 -1.18
C LEU A 59 3.92 2.02 -2.62
N ASP A 60 3.67 1.24 -3.66
CA ASP A 60 3.47 -0.22 -3.72
C ASP A 60 4.81 -0.93 -4.00
N LEU A 61 5.00 -2.11 -3.41
CA LEU A 61 6.24 -2.90 -3.51
C LEU A 61 6.10 -4.18 -4.35
N GLY A 62 5.15 -4.19 -5.29
CA GLY A 62 5.00 -5.26 -6.28
C GLY A 62 3.67 -6.00 -6.23
N ALA A 63 2.63 -5.45 -5.60
CA ALA A 63 1.27 -5.95 -5.80
C ALA A 63 0.76 -5.67 -7.21
N ASN A 64 1.20 -4.55 -7.78
CA ASN A 64 0.75 -4.01 -9.05
C ASN A 64 1.97 -3.73 -9.93
N VAL A 65 1.92 -4.20 -11.18
CA VAL A 65 2.97 -3.88 -12.18
C VAL A 65 2.82 -2.45 -12.68
N ASN A 66 1.57 -2.01 -12.87
CA ASN A 66 1.22 -0.67 -13.33
C ASN A 66 0.21 -0.05 -12.37
N CYS A 67 0.39 1.23 -12.06
CA CYS A 67 -0.48 2.04 -11.20
C CYS A 67 -0.86 3.32 -11.94
N ASN A 68 -2.15 3.61 -12.06
CA ASN A 68 -2.61 4.91 -12.57
C ASN A 68 -2.51 5.99 -11.48
N SER A 69 -2.80 7.24 -11.83
CA SER A 69 -2.75 8.37 -10.90
C SER A 69 -3.71 8.22 -9.72
N GLN A 70 -4.95 7.75 -9.95
CA GLN A 70 -5.91 7.53 -8.86
C GLN A 70 -5.43 6.47 -7.84
N MET A 71 -4.81 5.39 -8.31
CA MET A 71 -4.23 4.36 -7.44
C MET A 71 -3.09 4.94 -6.58
N LEU A 72 -2.24 5.80 -7.14
CA LEU A 72 -1.17 6.45 -6.37
C LEU A 72 -1.73 7.34 -5.26
N VAL A 73 -2.82 8.08 -5.53
CA VAL A 73 -3.53 8.87 -4.51
C VAL A 73 -4.14 7.96 -3.43
N GLN A 74 -4.76 6.83 -3.81
CA GLN A 74 -5.27 5.85 -2.84
C GLN A 74 -4.15 5.29 -1.97
N PHE A 75 -2.98 5.00 -2.54
CA PHE A 75 -1.82 4.50 -1.80
C PHE A 75 -1.24 5.56 -0.86
N ALA A 76 -1.24 6.83 -1.26
CA ALA A 76 -0.88 7.96 -0.40
C ALA A 76 -1.77 8.02 0.84
N VAL A 77 -3.09 7.92 0.68
CA VAL A 77 -4.05 7.93 1.80
C VAL A 77 -3.86 6.70 2.70
N MET A 78 -3.78 5.49 2.11
CA MET A 78 -3.53 4.26 2.87
C MET A 78 -2.20 4.30 3.63
N GLY A 79 -1.15 4.82 2.99
CA GLY A 79 0.19 4.95 3.56
C GLY A 79 0.24 5.95 4.71
N ALA A 80 -0.48 7.08 4.60
CA ALA A 80 -0.60 8.07 5.66
C ALA A 80 -1.26 7.46 6.91
N VAL A 81 -2.39 6.78 6.76
CA VAL A 81 -3.06 6.09 7.87
C VAL A 81 -2.15 5.04 8.51
N MET A 82 -1.43 4.27 7.69
CA MET A 82 -0.48 3.27 8.17
C MET A 82 0.71 3.88 8.93
N ALA A 83 1.20 5.04 8.48
CA ALA A 83 2.28 5.78 9.14
C ALA A 83 1.83 6.33 10.49
N GLU A 84 0.62 6.88 10.57
CA GLU A 84 0.05 7.42 11.80
C GLU A 84 -0.25 6.29 12.80
N GLU A 85 -1.12 5.35 12.43
CA GLU A 85 -1.70 4.37 13.36
C GLU A 85 -0.75 3.26 13.80
N VAL A 86 0.19 2.86 12.92
CA VAL A 86 1.07 1.72 13.19
C VAL A 86 2.52 2.13 13.38
N SER A 87 2.97 3.19 12.70
CA SER A 87 4.35 3.67 12.85
C SER A 87 4.50 4.80 13.88
N ASN A 88 3.39 5.34 14.41
CA ASN A 88 3.33 6.46 15.34
C ASN A 88 4.01 7.73 14.80
N ILE A 89 3.84 8.01 13.51
CA ILE A 89 4.34 9.23 12.87
C ILE A 89 3.20 10.24 12.83
N SER A 90 3.18 11.19 13.76
CA SER A 90 2.19 12.27 13.76
C SER A 90 2.34 13.15 12.53
N ASN A 91 1.23 13.49 11.87
CA ASN A 91 1.19 14.29 10.64
C ASN A 91 2.18 13.77 9.57
N PRO A 92 2.02 12.53 9.09
CA PRO A 92 2.97 11.92 8.18
C PRO A 92 3.04 12.70 6.87
N ARG A 93 4.25 13.02 6.44
CA ARG A 93 4.47 13.59 5.10
C ARG A 93 4.30 12.49 4.05
N VAL A 94 3.58 12.82 3.00
CA VAL A 94 3.40 11.95 1.83
C VAL A 94 4.25 12.48 0.69
N ALA A 95 4.93 11.59 -0.02
CA ALA A 95 5.73 11.92 -1.19
C ALA A 95 5.56 10.86 -2.28
N LEU A 96 5.63 11.28 -3.54
CA LEU A 96 5.69 10.39 -4.69
C LEU A 96 7.15 10.16 -5.06
N LEU A 97 7.56 8.89 -5.14
CA LEU A 97 8.89 8.57 -5.65
C LEU A 97 8.94 8.89 -7.14
N ASN A 98 9.91 9.72 -7.52
CA ASN A 98 10.07 10.20 -8.88
C ASN A 98 11.54 10.15 -9.30
N ILE A 99 11.79 10.31 -10.60
CA ILE A 99 13.14 10.32 -11.18
C ILE A 99 13.91 11.63 -10.92
N SER A 100 13.22 12.68 -10.50
CA SER A 100 13.76 14.01 -10.20
C SER A 100 12.85 14.72 -9.19
N GLU A 101 13.39 15.71 -8.49
CA GLU A 101 12.67 16.60 -7.56
C GLU A 101 11.83 17.67 -8.29
N GLU A 102 12.09 17.93 -9.57
CA GLU A 102 11.33 18.89 -10.38
C GLU A 102 9.90 18.39 -10.68
N GLU A 103 8.89 19.21 -10.41
CA GLU A 103 7.46 18.86 -10.57
C GLU A 103 7.06 18.43 -12.00
N ASN A 104 7.74 18.97 -13.01
CA ASN A 104 7.44 18.69 -14.42
C ASN A 104 8.11 17.41 -14.95
N LYS A 105 8.94 16.72 -14.15
CA LYS A 105 9.63 15.48 -14.54
C LYS A 105 8.88 14.25 -14.05
N GLY A 106 9.21 13.11 -14.64
CA GLY A 106 8.58 11.83 -14.30
C GLY A 106 7.55 11.37 -15.31
N LEU A 107 6.93 10.23 -14.99
CA LEU A 107 5.85 9.64 -15.76
C LEU A 107 4.55 10.41 -15.57
N ASP A 108 3.66 10.36 -16.56
CA ASP A 108 2.38 11.08 -16.55
C ASP A 108 1.54 10.75 -15.31
N ASN A 109 1.43 9.47 -14.96
CA ASN A 109 0.68 9.02 -13.79
C ASN A 109 1.20 9.62 -12.47
N ILE A 110 2.51 9.85 -12.33
CA ILE A 110 3.10 10.48 -11.15
C ILE A 110 2.76 11.97 -11.12
N ARG A 111 2.92 12.68 -12.26
CA ARG A 111 2.61 14.12 -12.35
C ARG A 111 1.13 14.40 -12.13
N GLU A 112 0.27 13.58 -12.72
CA GLU A 112 -1.17 13.67 -12.51
C GLU A 112 -1.54 13.42 -11.04
N ALA A 113 -0.96 12.39 -10.40
CA ALA A 113 -1.23 12.10 -9.00
C ALA A 113 -0.79 13.25 -8.07
N ALA A 114 0.31 13.94 -8.39
CA ALA A 114 0.79 15.08 -7.62
C ALA A 114 -0.13 16.31 -7.70
N SER A 115 -0.99 16.39 -8.72
CA SER A 115 -1.89 17.53 -8.97
C SER A 115 -3.29 17.38 -8.33
N ILE A 116 -3.58 16.23 -7.71
CA ILE A 116 -4.84 15.89 -7.05
C ILE A 116 -4.73 16.23 -5.56
#